data_AF-A0A1R3JRN6-F1
#
_entry.id   AF-A0A1R3JRN6-F1
#
_cell.length_a   1.000
_cell.length_b   1.000
_cell.length_c   1.000
_cell.angle_alpha   90.00
_cell.angle_beta   90.00
_cell.angle_gamma   90.00
#
_symmetry.space_group_name_H-M   'P 1'
#
loop_
_entity.id
_entity.type
_entity.pdbx_description
1 polymer ?
#
loop_
_entity_poly.entity_id
_entity_poly.type
_entity_poly.pdbx_seq_one_letter_code
_entity_poly.pdbx_strand_id
1 'polypeptide(L)'
;MFSESIFTSSYNETEWVVEIKHILDNNKEAEHVLVSVFQLPEALRSVNPIAYAPQLLAFGPYHHFRPKLYQMQRFKVAAAMKAQRDWLEVDFQQLVVRIETLVSNIRKCYQTHLYIQDDTLAWLMAIDGLALLKVLYSSLYYYKINLAKSPWKNPFDDFSKRNPDLDMVIRDMLMLETQIPMIVLTTISESCRGGLESDGLQSYVDFIEAISPLQLPATKVSASDVVNYKHLLDLFYQLICPKQDGTNSCKIFQMQYDENVGNSSSLSPPDCNVFSRFLAALSTLAFQFASLPEKLLDLLFTSLQLLGISTHDFFDKDRTWIPTASQLAKTGVNFSICEGIRNIKFDNQTLQLPVITLNSKPNQEKILSSKLTSEVILRNLVAFECLSKDRSESLPFTRYTQLMNGIIDSDEDVNLLKTSNIIKGDLASVEIAELFNKLSETIQPKDRDINIDEAITKINSYYDNTTRVKTNKLMKKYIYSSWKFLTVLATFLLLALLILDTFCGFYACQTVKFKSL
;
A
#
# COMPACT_ATOMS: atom_id res chain seq x y z
N MET A 1 -23.94 -0.06 9.46
CA MET A 1 -24.39 0.84 10.53
C MET A 1 -23.18 1.19 11.38
N PHE A 2 -22.55 2.33 11.12
CA PHE A 2 -21.40 2.80 11.90
C PHE A 2 -21.89 3.70 13.02
N SER A 3 -21.37 3.45 14.23
CA SER A 3 -21.65 4.23 15.44
C SER A 3 -21.31 5.70 15.20
N GLU A 4 -22.33 6.54 15.33
CA GLU A 4 -22.19 7.99 15.46
C GLU A 4 -21.32 8.30 16.69
N SER A 5 -20.54 9.39 16.59
CA SER A 5 -19.73 9.94 17.67
C SER A 5 -20.56 10.11 18.95
N ILE A 6 -19.97 9.88 20.12
CA ILE A 6 -20.64 10.13 21.43
C ILE A 6 -20.98 11.62 21.60
N PHE A 7 -20.26 12.49 20.90
CA PHE A 7 -20.59 13.91 20.77
C PHE A 7 -21.02 14.16 19.33
N THR A 8 -22.33 14.18 19.08
CA THR A 8 -22.87 14.79 17.86
C THR A 8 -22.74 16.31 18.04
N SER A 9 -21.69 16.91 17.48
CA SER A 9 -21.61 18.36 17.39
C SER A 9 -22.82 18.85 16.58
N SER A 10 -23.71 19.60 17.21
CA SER A 10 -24.74 20.32 16.47
C SER A 10 -24.04 21.23 15.47
N TYR A 11 -24.32 21.03 14.19
CA TYR A 11 -23.80 21.83 13.09
C TYR A 11 -24.10 23.31 13.36
N ASN A 12 -23.07 24.10 13.67
CA ASN A 12 -23.23 25.55 13.86
C ASN A 12 -22.72 26.25 12.61
N GLU A 13 -23.60 26.42 11.60
CA GLU A 13 -23.28 27.09 10.33
C GLU A 13 -22.62 28.46 10.56
N THR A 14 -22.89 29.10 11.70
CA THR A 14 -22.32 30.40 12.08
C THR A 14 -20.83 30.31 12.40
N GLU A 15 -20.36 29.22 13.03
CA GLU A 15 -18.93 29.00 13.32
C GLU A 15 -18.13 28.77 12.03
N TRP A 16 -18.69 28.00 11.10
CA TRP A 16 -18.07 27.80 9.78
C TRP A 16 -17.91 29.13 9.02
N VAL A 17 -18.94 29.98 9.02
CA VAL A 17 -18.87 31.30 8.37
C VAL A 17 -17.80 32.19 9.01
N VAL A 18 -17.65 32.16 10.33
CA VAL A 18 -16.61 32.94 11.05
C VAL A 18 -15.22 32.46 10.67
N GLU A 19 -15.00 31.15 10.65
CA GLU A 19 -13.70 30.55 10.30
C GLU A 19 -13.31 30.83 8.85
N ILE A 20 -14.24 30.66 7.90
CA ILE A 20 -13.98 30.92 6.48
C ILE A 20 -13.70 32.40 6.22
N LYS A 21 -14.43 33.31 6.87
CA LYS A 21 -14.15 34.76 6.77
C LYS A 21 -12.74 35.08 7.28
N HIS A 22 -12.34 34.51 8.42
CA HIS A 22 -11.00 34.68 8.96
C HIS A 22 -9.91 34.16 8.00
N ILE A 23 -10.13 33.02 7.35
CA ILE A 23 -9.20 32.46 6.34
C ILE A 23 -9.12 33.38 5.11
N LEU A 24 -10.25 33.90 4.63
CA LEU A 24 -10.31 34.81 3.48
C LEU A 24 -9.67 36.18 3.76
N ASP A 25 -9.85 36.70 4.98
CA ASP A 25 -9.29 38.00 5.39
C ASP A 25 -7.76 37.93 5.55
N ASN A 26 -7.23 36.77 5.94
CA ASN A 26 -5.79 36.52 6.06
C ASN A 26 -5.20 35.84 4.81
N ASN A 27 -5.31 36.48 3.64
CA ASN A 27 -4.91 35.98 2.30
C ASN A 27 -3.54 35.25 2.21
N LYS A 28 -2.58 35.52 3.11
CA LYS A 28 -1.28 34.80 3.18
C LYS A 28 -1.37 33.40 3.81
N GLU A 29 -2.36 33.15 4.67
CA GLU A 29 -2.62 31.85 5.31
C GLU A 29 -3.34 30.87 4.37
N ALA A 30 -4.05 31.37 3.36
CA ALA A 30 -4.77 30.54 2.39
C ALA A 30 -3.84 29.90 1.33
N GLU A 31 -2.70 30.51 1.01
CA GLU A 31 -1.74 29.97 0.02
C GLU A 31 -0.91 28.78 0.55
N HIS A 32 -0.82 28.58 1.87
CA HIS A 32 -0.12 27.46 2.50
C HIS A 32 -1.08 26.62 3.35
N VAL A 33 -2.04 25.93 2.72
CA VAL A 33 -2.87 24.97 3.45
C VAL A 33 -2.02 23.74 3.82
N LEU A 34 -1.59 23.66 5.09
CA LEU A 34 -0.70 22.64 5.66
C LEU A 34 -1.38 21.28 5.91
N VAL A 35 -2.33 20.86 5.06
CA VAL A 35 -3.00 19.55 5.25
C VAL A 35 -1.96 18.45 5.20
N SER A 36 -1.98 17.59 6.21
CA SER A 36 -1.02 16.51 6.38
C SER A 36 -1.66 15.23 6.92
N VAL A 37 -2.74 15.35 7.70
CA VAL A 37 -3.50 14.23 8.23
C VAL A 37 -4.79 14.03 7.44
N PHE A 38 -4.75 13.09 6.52
CA PHE A 38 -5.83 12.80 5.57
C PHE A 38 -6.79 11.75 6.11
N GLN A 39 -8.06 11.85 5.71
CA GLN A 39 -9.04 10.80 5.96
C GLN A 39 -9.07 9.84 4.77
N LEU A 40 -8.91 8.55 5.02
CA LEU A 40 -8.92 7.56 3.96
C LEU A 40 -10.34 7.42 3.38
N PRO A 41 -10.46 7.41 2.04
CA PRO A 41 -11.70 7.03 1.36
C PRO A 41 -12.20 5.66 1.83
N GLU A 42 -13.51 5.55 2.03
CA GLU A 42 -14.13 4.31 2.51
C GLU A 42 -13.87 3.12 1.58
N ALA A 43 -13.75 3.38 0.27
CA ALA A 43 -13.39 2.37 -0.72
C ALA A 43 -12.08 1.66 -0.36
N LEU A 44 -11.04 2.39 0.03
CA LEU A 44 -9.75 1.81 0.44
C LEU A 44 -9.84 1.12 1.80
N ARG A 45 -10.55 1.74 2.74
CA ARG A 45 -10.74 1.18 4.09
C ARG A 45 -11.46 -0.16 4.03
N SER A 46 -12.42 -0.31 3.11
CA SER A 46 -13.21 -1.54 2.94
C SER A 46 -12.41 -2.72 2.40
N VAL A 47 -11.36 -2.46 1.61
CA VAL A 47 -10.47 -3.50 1.05
C VAL A 47 -9.65 -4.17 2.17
N ASN A 48 -9.10 -3.38 3.10
CA ASN A 48 -8.37 -3.92 4.24
C ASN A 48 -8.60 -3.08 5.52
N PRO A 49 -9.69 -3.34 6.26
CA PRO A 49 -10.01 -2.57 7.46
C PRO A 49 -8.96 -2.65 8.56
N ILE A 50 -8.24 -3.78 8.66
CA ILE A 50 -7.23 -4.03 9.69
C ILE A 50 -6.01 -3.11 9.48
N ALA A 51 -5.71 -2.75 8.23
CA ALA A 51 -4.57 -1.90 7.92
C ALA A 51 -4.86 -0.39 8.02
N TYR A 52 -6.13 0.01 8.03
CA TYR A 52 -6.53 1.40 7.88
C TYR A 52 -7.43 1.94 9.00
N ALA A 53 -7.91 1.09 9.90
CA ALA A 53 -8.69 1.51 11.06
C ALA A 53 -8.04 0.99 12.35
N PRO A 54 -7.85 1.84 13.37
CA PRO A 54 -7.23 1.42 14.61
C PRO A 54 -8.07 0.38 15.33
N GLN A 55 -7.39 -0.63 15.86
CA GLN A 55 -8.03 -1.79 16.48
C GLN A 55 -8.10 -1.69 18.00
N LEU A 56 -7.10 -1.05 18.61
CA LEU A 56 -6.92 -0.98 20.06
C LEU A 56 -6.81 0.47 20.52
N LEU A 57 -5.87 1.22 19.97
CA LEU A 57 -5.49 2.55 20.40
C LEU A 57 -5.64 3.53 19.25
N ALA A 58 -6.08 4.76 19.51
CA ALA A 58 -6.05 5.80 18.50
C ALA A 58 -5.59 7.11 19.12
N PHE A 59 -4.74 7.80 18.39
CA PHE A 59 -4.29 9.16 18.72
C PHE A 59 -4.97 10.13 17.77
N GLY A 60 -5.16 11.35 18.26
CA GLY A 60 -5.74 12.42 17.46
C GLY A 60 -7.26 12.35 17.39
N PRO A 61 -7.88 13.31 16.69
CA PRO A 61 -9.30 13.60 16.79
C PRO A 61 -10.20 12.67 15.96
N TYR A 62 -9.75 12.13 14.83
CA TYR A 62 -10.60 11.34 13.91
C TYR A 62 -11.20 10.06 14.52
N HIS A 63 -10.57 9.51 15.54
CA HIS A 63 -10.97 8.24 16.15
C HIS A 63 -11.24 8.31 17.64
N HIS A 64 -11.04 9.48 18.26
CA HIS A 64 -11.06 9.62 19.71
C HIS A 64 -12.39 9.21 20.35
N PHE A 65 -13.51 9.54 19.70
CA PHE A 65 -14.86 9.33 20.22
C PHE A 65 -15.53 8.04 19.73
N ARG A 66 -14.76 7.09 19.18
CA ARG A 66 -15.29 5.77 18.81
C ARG A 66 -15.51 4.93 20.07
N PRO A 67 -16.75 4.45 20.35
CA PRO A 67 -17.03 3.70 21.58
C PRO A 67 -16.14 2.46 21.77
N LYS A 68 -15.78 1.80 20.67
CA LYS A 68 -14.90 0.61 20.68
C LYS A 68 -13.50 0.88 21.22
N LEU A 69 -12.99 2.12 21.07
CA LEU A 69 -11.65 2.53 21.48
C LEU A 69 -11.63 3.24 22.84
N TYR A 70 -12.81 3.57 23.38
CA TYR A 70 -12.95 4.34 24.62
C TYR A 70 -12.25 3.69 25.82
N GLN A 71 -12.20 2.35 25.88
CA GLN A 71 -11.51 1.64 26.96
C GLN A 71 -10.01 2.00 27.05
N MET A 72 -9.37 2.29 25.91
CA MET A 72 -7.96 2.63 25.84
C MET A 72 -7.67 4.11 26.13
N GLN A 73 -8.69 4.93 26.38
CA GLN A 73 -8.49 6.32 26.82
C GLN A 73 -7.83 6.37 28.20
N ARG A 74 -8.21 5.47 29.12
CA ARG A 74 -7.57 5.37 30.45
C ARG A 74 -6.08 5.01 30.35
N PHE A 75 -5.71 4.18 29.38
CA PHE A 75 -4.33 3.85 29.10
C PHE A 75 -3.54 5.09 28.66
N LYS A 76 -4.09 5.89 27.73
CA LYS A 76 -3.47 7.15 27.29
C LYS A 76 -3.32 8.15 28.43
N VAL A 77 -4.35 8.33 29.25
CA VAL A 77 -4.29 9.21 30.43
C VAL A 77 -3.21 8.73 31.41
N ALA A 78 -3.13 7.42 31.68
CA ALA A 78 -2.10 6.88 32.57
C ALA A 78 -0.68 7.08 32.01
N ALA A 79 -0.49 6.89 30.70
CA ALA A 79 0.77 7.17 30.00
C ALA A 79 1.13 8.66 30.09
N ALA A 80 0.18 9.55 29.80
CA ALA A 80 0.36 10.99 29.88
C ALA A 80 0.66 11.47 31.30
N MET A 81 -0.02 10.95 32.33
CA MET A 81 0.28 11.26 33.73
C MET A 81 1.67 10.76 34.15
N LYS A 82 2.13 9.61 33.61
CA LYS A 82 3.49 9.13 33.85
C LYS A 82 4.51 10.04 33.17
N ALA A 83 4.26 10.43 31.91
CA ALA A 83 5.07 11.39 31.17
C ALA A 83 5.17 12.73 31.90
N GLN A 84 4.06 13.25 32.42
CA GLN A 84 4.02 14.47 33.21
C GLN A 84 4.94 14.39 34.43
N ARG A 85 4.84 13.30 35.22
CA ARG A 85 5.69 13.13 36.42
C ARG A 85 7.17 12.98 36.07
N ASP A 86 7.46 12.27 34.99
CA ASP A 86 8.83 11.93 34.63
C ASP A 86 9.53 13.08 33.90
N TRP A 87 8.81 13.86 33.09
CA TRP A 87 9.38 14.76 32.10
C TRP A 87 8.91 16.20 32.19
N LEU A 88 7.64 16.50 32.48
CA LEU A 88 7.17 17.89 32.40
C LEU A 88 7.78 18.80 33.49
N GLU A 89 8.15 20.02 33.08
CA GLU A 89 8.51 21.11 34.02
C GLU A 89 7.30 21.88 34.50
N VAL A 90 6.33 22.04 33.60
CA VAL A 90 5.09 22.76 33.83
C VAL A 90 4.01 21.83 34.40
N ASP A 91 3.01 22.42 35.05
CA ASP A 91 1.80 21.66 35.36
C ASP A 91 1.05 21.29 34.05
N PHE A 92 0.18 20.29 34.13
CA PHE A 92 -0.55 19.80 32.95
C PHE A 92 -1.44 20.90 32.33
N GLN A 93 -2.00 21.77 33.16
CA GLN A 93 -2.94 22.80 32.75
C GLN A 93 -2.22 23.90 31.95
N GLN A 94 -1.02 24.27 32.36
CA GLN A 94 -0.14 25.18 31.63
C GLN A 94 0.23 24.61 30.25
N LEU A 95 0.48 23.29 30.15
CA LEU A 95 0.69 22.66 28.84
C LEU A 95 -0.57 22.77 27.97
N VAL A 96 -1.75 22.50 28.52
CA VAL A 96 -3.02 22.62 27.79
C VAL A 96 -3.21 24.05 27.29
N VAL A 97 -2.97 25.06 28.12
CA VAL A 97 -3.06 26.49 27.73
C VAL A 97 -2.09 26.81 26.59
N ARG A 98 -0.85 26.28 26.60
CA ARG A 98 0.09 26.46 25.49
C ARG A 98 -0.46 25.85 24.19
N ILE A 99 -1.00 24.63 24.26
CA ILE A 99 -1.57 23.94 23.09
C ILE A 99 -2.84 24.64 22.59
N GLU A 100 -3.64 25.23 23.47
CA GLU A 100 -4.84 26.00 23.11
C GLU A 100 -4.52 27.15 22.16
N THR A 101 -3.37 27.82 22.35
CA THR A 101 -2.89 28.87 21.43
C THR A 101 -2.61 28.37 20.00
N LEU A 102 -2.44 27.06 19.81
CA LEU A 102 -2.09 26.43 18.54
C LEU A 102 -3.31 25.78 17.84
N VAL A 103 -4.50 25.81 18.44
CA VAL A 103 -5.68 25.09 17.94
C VAL A 103 -6.02 25.42 16.47
N SER A 104 -5.92 26.69 16.06
CA SER A 104 -6.12 27.07 14.66
C SER A 104 -5.13 26.37 13.72
N ASN A 105 -3.85 26.31 14.11
CA ASN A 105 -2.83 25.62 13.32
C ASN A 105 -3.02 24.09 13.34
N ILE A 106 -3.43 23.53 14.47
CA ILE A 106 -3.75 22.10 14.60
C ILE A 106 -4.87 21.73 13.63
N ARG A 107 -5.95 22.51 13.56
CA ARG A 107 -7.07 22.27 12.64
C ARG A 107 -6.63 22.27 11.17
N LYS A 108 -5.75 23.19 10.78
CA LYS A 108 -5.19 23.27 9.42
C LYS A 108 -4.40 22.01 9.01
N CYS A 109 -3.90 21.23 9.96
CA CYS A 109 -3.20 19.97 9.66
C CYS A 109 -4.15 18.84 9.21
N TYR A 110 -5.43 18.90 9.59
CA TYR A 110 -6.42 17.85 9.29
C TYR A 110 -7.24 18.21 8.05
N GLN A 111 -7.41 17.25 7.14
CA GLN A 111 -8.16 17.44 5.89
C GLN A 111 -9.63 17.80 6.14
N THR A 112 -10.26 17.17 7.13
CA THR A 112 -11.66 17.39 7.47
C THR A 112 -11.77 18.34 8.65
N HIS A 113 -12.69 19.30 8.58
CA HIS A 113 -12.97 20.20 9.69
C HIS A 113 -13.33 19.40 10.97
N LEU A 114 -12.68 19.77 12.08
CA LEU A 114 -12.85 19.10 13.36
C LEU A 114 -13.95 19.79 14.17
N TYR A 115 -15.14 19.22 14.24
CA TYR A 115 -16.23 19.78 15.05
C TYR A 115 -16.06 19.49 16.56
N ILE A 116 -14.97 19.98 17.15
CA ILE A 116 -14.59 19.82 18.56
C ILE A 116 -14.31 21.23 19.11
N GLN A 117 -14.75 21.54 20.33
CA GLN A 117 -14.44 22.84 20.95
C GLN A 117 -12.93 23.00 21.22
N ASP A 118 -12.43 24.23 21.20
CA ASP A 118 -10.99 24.52 21.30
C ASP A 118 -10.35 23.96 22.58
N ASP A 119 -10.96 24.19 23.75
CA ASP A 119 -10.50 23.61 25.02
C ASP A 119 -10.46 22.07 24.95
N THR A 120 -11.51 21.44 24.43
CA THR A 120 -11.57 19.97 24.29
C THR A 120 -10.48 19.45 23.34
N LEU A 121 -10.22 20.15 22.24
CA LEU A 121 -9.18 19.80 21.28
C LEU A 121 -7.78 19.96 21.89
N ALA A 122 -7.56 21.01 22.69
CA ALA A 122 -6.30 21.24 23.40
C ALA A 122 -6.01 20.13 24.42
N TRP A 123 -6.99 19.78 25.27
CA TRP A 123 -6.90 18.65 26.19
C TRP A 123 -6.61 17.33 25.47
N LEU A 124 -7.33 17.08 24.39
CA LEU A 124 -7.14 15.91 23.55
C LEU A 124 -5.70 15.82 23.03
N MET A 125 -5.19 16.89 22.41
CA MET A 125 -3.83 16.93 21.86
C MET A 125 -2.76 16.80 22.95
N ALA A 126 -2.96 17.43 24.11
CA ALA A 126 -2.04 17.33 25.24
C ALA A 126 -1.90 15.89 25.74
N ILE A 127 -3.03 15.21 25.97
CA ILE A 127 -3.06 13.83 26.45
C ILE A 127 -2.45 12.90 25.39
N ASP A 128 -2.91 12.99 24.15
CA ASP A 128 -2.51 12.07 23.10
C ASP A 128 -1.04 12.27 22.69
N GLY A 129 -0.54 13.51 22.63
CA GLY A 129 0.85 13.81 22.33
C GLY A 129 1.81 13.32 23.41
N LEU A 130 1.52 13.55 24.70
CA LEU A 130 2.32 13.03 25.81
C LEU A 130 2.29 11.49 25.87
N ALA A 131 1.11 10.91 25.66
CA ALA A 131 0.96 9.46 25.66
C ALA A 131 1.74 8.82 24.50
N LEU A 132 1.71 9.40 23.30
CA LEU A 132 2.48 8.95 22.14
C LEU A 132 3.98 8.96 22.45
N LEU A 133 4.51 10.10 22.92
CA LEU A 133 5.91 10.22 23.35
C LEU A 133 6.29 9.16 24.39
N LYS A 134 5.43 8.96 25.39
CA LYS A 134 5.68 7.99 26.47
C LYS A 134 5.74 6.57 25.96
N VAL A 135 4.79 6.19 25.12
CA VAL A 135 4.73 4.84 24.58
C VAL A 135 5.92 4.58 23.66
N LEU A 136 6.31 5.52 22.80
CA LEU A 136 7.48 5.40 21.93
C LEU A 136 8.76 5.18 22.75
N TYR A 137 9.00 6.06 23.73
CA TYR A 137 10.17 5.98 24.59
C TYR A 137 10.19 4.68 25.41
N SER A 138 9.07 4.30 26.03
CA SER A 138 8.96 3.05 26.79
C SER A 138 9.20 1.81 25.91
N SER A 139 8.72 1.83 24.68
CA SER A 139 8.98 0.77 23.70
C SER A 139 10.47 0.69 23.38
N LEU A 140 11.09 1.80 22.97
CA LEU A 140 12.52 1.86 22.67
C LEU A 140 13.41 1.42 23.84
N TYR A 141 13.15 1.96 25.02
CA TYR A 141 13.88 1.64 26.24
C TYR A 141 13.80 0.15 26.55
N TYR A 142 12.62 -0.45 26.41
CA TYR A 142 12.44 -1.88 26.61
C TYR A 142 13.31 -2.71 25.66
N TYR A 143 13.32 -2.40 24.36
CA TYR A 143 14.09 -3.18 23.39
C TYR A 143 15.61 -2.96 23.48
N LYS A 144 16.04 -1.70 23.62
CA LYS A 144 17.48 -1.38 23.70
C LYS A 144 18.12 -1.91 24.99
N ILE A 145 17.41 -1.82 26.13
CA ILE A 145 18.03 -2.04 27.45
C ILE A 145 17.50 -3.29 28.17
N ASN A 146 16.21 -3.58 28.08
CA ASN A 146 15.57 -4.59 28.93
C ASN A 146 15.28 -5.93 28.25
N LEU A 147 15.26 -6.01 26.91
CA LEU A 147 14.93 -7.25 26.20
C LEU A 147 15.83 -8.42 26.63
N ALA A 148 17.12 -8.17 26.81
CA ALA A 148 18.08 -9.18 27.28
C ALA A 148 17.97 -9.48 28.79
N LYS A 149 17.47 -8.52 29.60
CA LYS A 149 17.42 -8.62 31.07
C LYS A 149 16.10 -9.20 31.57
N SER A 150 14.98 -8.94 30.89
CA SER A 150 13.64 -9.34 31.33
C SER A 150 12.69 -9.48 30.14
N PRO A 151 12.76 -10.60 29.38
CA PRO A 151 11.99 -10.80 28.14
C PRO A 151 10.47 -10.88 28.32
N TRP A 152 10.01 -11.10 29.56
CA TRP A 152 8.61 -11.33 29.92
C TRP A 152 7.88 -10.06 30.39
N LYS A 153 8.61 -8.94 30.55
CA LYS A 153 8.03 -7.68 31.05
C LYS A 153 7.42 -6.92 29.87
N ASN A 154 6.20 -6.39 30.00
CA ASN A 154 5.62 -5.55 28.96
C ASN A 154 6.17 -4.11 29.11
N PRO A 155 6.50 -3.39 28.00
CA PRO A 155 6.99 -2.01 28.06
C PRO A 155 6.02 -1.04 28.77
N PHE A 156 4.77 -1.45 28.96
CA PHE A 156 3.69 -0.64 29.55
C PHE A 156 3.31 -1.04 30.98
N ASP A 157 3.96 -2.07 31.55
CA ASP A 157 3.69 -2.56 32.92
C ASP A 157 3.80 -1.44 33.96
N ASP A 158 4.69 -0.47 33.73
CA ASP A 158 5.04 0.58 34.70
C ASP A 158 3.98 1.70 34.78
N PHE A 159 2.99 1.73 33.88
CA PHE A 159 1.93 2.75 33.94
C PHE A 159 0.52 2.24 33.66
N SER A 160 0.33 1.00 33.19
CA SER A 160 -0.99 0.38 33.05
C SER A 160 -0.99 -1.04 33.59
N LYS A 161 -2.00 -1.39 34.40
CA LYS A 161 -2.23 -2.78 34.85
C LYS A 161 -2.78 -3.68 33.74
N ARG A 162 -3.35 -3.07 32.69
CA ARG A 162 -3.81 -3.77 31.49
C ARG A 162 -2.73 -3.60 30.44
N ASN A 163 -2.11 -4.69 30.05
CA ASN A 163 -0.96 -4.68 29.15
C ASN A 163 -1.46 -4.77 27.72
N PRO A 164 -1.51 -3.66 26.97
CA PRO A 164 -1.88 -3.75 25.57
C PRO A 164 -0.79 -4.52 24.81
N ASP A 165 -1.23 -5.21 23.77
CA ASP A 165 -0.32 -5.87 22.84
C ASP A 165 0.48 -4.79 22.09
N LEU A 166 1.81 -4.88 22.16
CA LEU A 166 2.70 -3.89 21.59
C LEU A 166 2.57 -3.82 20.06
N ASP A 167 2.40 -4.97 19.40
CA ASP A 167 2.27 -5.05 17.94
C ASP A 167 1.01 -4.32 17.49
N MET A 168 -0.11 -4.51 18.19
CA MET A 168 -1.34 -3.72 17.97
C MET A 168 -1.12 -2.23 18.18
N VAL A 169 -0.47 -1.83 19.28
CA VAL A 169 -0.21 -0.43 19.62
C VAL A 169 0.65 0.25 18.55
N ILE A 170 1.73 -0.39 18.11
CA ILE A 170 2.63 0.15 17.08
C ILE A 170 1.89 0.31 15.75
N ARG A 171 1.12 -0.69 15.32
CA ARG A 171 0.32 -0.57 14.08
C ARG A 171 -0.63 0.60 14.12
N ASP A 172 -1.37 0.73 15.20
CA ASP A 172 -2.35 1.78 15.40
C ASP A 172 -1.72 3.18 15.43
N MET A 173 -0.47 3.32 15.91
CA MET A 173 0.26 4.60 15.87
C MET A 173 0.67 5.04 14.46
N LEU A 174 0.86 4.08 13.55
CA LEU A 174 1.40 4.32 12.22
C LEU A 174 0.32 4.49 11.15
N MET A 175 -0.95 4.43 11.55
CA MET A 175 -2.08 4.65 10.63
C MET A 175 -2.20 6.13 10.25
N LEU A 176 -2.58 6.40 8.99
CA LEU A 176 -2.68 7.76 8.47
C LEU A 176 -3.66 8.64 9.27
N GLU A 177 -4.74 8.07 9.78
CA GLU A 177 -5.78 8.80 10.53
C GLU A 177 -5.46 9.02 12.02
N THR A 178 -4.38 8.42 12.53
CA THR A 178 -3.99 8.46 13.95
C THR A 178 -2.82 9.40 14.23
N GLN A 179 -2.53 10.33 13.33
CA GLN A 179 -1.35 11.19 13.42
C GLN A 179 -1.59 12.39 14.34
N ILE A 180 -0.56 12.73 15.13
CA ILE A 180 -0.47 13.97 15.91
C ILE A 180 0.47 14.93 15.14
N PRO A 181 0.04 16.17 14.87
CA PRO A 181 0.88 17.17 14.20
C PRO A 181 2.18 17.42 14.96
N MET A 182 3.29 17.56 14.24
CA MET A 182 4.60 17.78 14.83
C MET A 182 4.66 19.06 15.66
N ILE A 183 3.91 20.11 15.27
CA ILE A 183 3.80 21.34 16.05
C ILE A 183 3.35 21.09 17.50
N VAL A 184 2.42 20.13 17.73
CA VAL A 184 1.99 19.74 19.08
C VAL A 184 3.13 19.03 19.83
N LEU A 185 3.80 18.11 19.15
CA LEU A 185 4.89 17.31 19.73
C LEU A 185 6.09 18.17 20.10
N THR A 186 6.43 19.15 19.27
CA THR A 186 7.47 20.16 19.53
C THR A 186 7.12 20.98 20.77
N THR A 187 5.89 21.53 20.86
CA THR A 187 5.45 22.28 22.04
C THR A 187 5.46 21.45 23.33
N ILE A 188 5.12 20.16 23.26
CA ILE A 188 5.24 19.25 24.40
C ILE A 188 6.71 19.03 24.78
N SER A 189 7.59 18.83 23.79
CA SER A 189 9.03 18.63 24.00
C SER A 189 9.69 19.84 24.67
N GLU A 190 9.38 21.06 24.20
CA GLU A 190 9.81 22.34 24.78
C GLU A 190 9.32 22.54 26.23
N SER A 191 8.25 21.84 26.63
CA SER A 191 7.68 21.91 27.98
C SER A 191 8.28 20.87 28.95
N CYS A 192 9.23 20.04 28.51
CA CYS A 192 9.86 18.96 29.29
C CYS A 192 11.25 19.34 29.86
N ARG A 193 11.61 18.72 31.00
CA ARG A 193 12.84 18.91 31.77
C ARG A 193 14.09 18.64 30.97
N GLY A 194 15.05 19.55 31.08
CA GLY A 194 16.40 19.38 30.53
C GLY A 194 16.49 19.43 29.00
N GLY A 195 15.48 20.00 28.32
CA GLY A 195 15.50 20.14 26.87
C GLY A 195 15.52 18.79 26.16
N LEU A 196 14.45 18.00 26.28
CA LEU A 196 14.21 16.82 25.44
C LEU A 196 14.11 17.14 23.92
N GLU A 197 14.37 18.39 23.52
CA GLU A 197 14.47 18.83 22.14
C GLU A 197 15.39 17.92 21.31
N SER A 198 16.57 17.53 21.82
CA SER A 198 17.45 16.60 21.09
C SER A 198 17.03 15.15 21.29
N ASP A 199 16.94 14.67 22.53
CA ASP A 199 16.83 13.23 22.81
C ASP A 199 15.39 12.69 22.61
N GLY A 200 14.38 13.52 22.85
CA GLY A 200 12.97 13.18 22.70
C GLY A 200 12.55 13.13 21.25
N LEU A 201 13.01 14.09 20.44
CA LEU A 201 12.75 14.08 19.01
C LEU A 201 13.59 13.03 18.26
N GLN A 202 14.85 12.81 18.67
CA GLN A 202 15.68 11.72 18.15
C GLN A 202 15.06 10.34 18.41
N SER A 203 14.32 10.18 19.52
CA SER A 203 13.58 8.94 19.81
C SER A 203 12.56 8.58 18.71
N TYR A 204 12.04 9.52 17.93
CA TYR A 204 11.19 9.19 16.78
C TYR A 204 11.98 8.54 15.65
N VAL A 205 13.16 9.06 15.34
CA VAL A 205 14.06 8.50 14.32
C VAL A 205 14.51 7.11 14.73
N ASP A 206 14.98 6.96 15.98
CA ASP A 206 15.38 5.68 16.56
C ASP A 206 14.24 4.65 16.52
N PHE A 207 13.01 5.10 16.81
CA PHE A 207 11.83 4.23 16.75
C PHE A 207 11.58 3.77 15.32
N ILE A 208 11.56 4.70 14.36
CA ILE A 208 11.35 4.42 12.93
C ILE A 208 12.40 3.44 12.41
N GLU A 209 13.68 3.66 12.69
CA GLU A 209 14.78 2.74 12.35
C GLU A 209 14.48 1.32 12.88
N ALA A 210 14.06 1.24 14.13
CA ALA A 210 13.82 -0.03 14.79
C ALA A 210 12.58 -0.78 14.29
N ILE A 211 11.59 -0.10 13.71
CA ILE A 211 10.38 -0.73 13.13
C ILE A 211 10.39 -0.83 11.59
N SER A 212 11.27 -0.10 10.90
CA SER A 212 11.22 0.02 9.44
C SER A 212 11.45 -1.31 8.73
N PRO A 213 10.55 -1.79 7.87
CA PRO A 213 10.83 -2.98 7.08
C PRO A 213 11.95 -2.73 6.05
N LEU A 214 12.17 -1.48 5.64
CA LEU A 214 13.19 -1.11 4.67
C LEU A 214 14.45 -0.60 5.37
N GLN A 215 15.60 -0.88 4.77
CA GLN A 215 16.85 -0.26 5.19
C GLN A 215 16.80 1.25 4.88
N LEU A 216 16.95 2.07 5.91
CA LEU A 216 17.00 3.52 5.76
C LEU A 216 18.39 3.92 5.22
N PRO A 217 18.48 4.98 4.39
CA PRO A 217 19.76 5.55 3.96
C PRO A 217 20.61 5.97 5.16
N ALA A 218 21.93 5.99 5.01
CA ALA A 218 22.85 6.36 6.09
C ALA A 218 22.74 7.83 6.55
N THR A 219 21.91 8.64 5.88
CA THR A 219 21.69 10.05 6.20
C THR A 219 21.02 10.20 7.56
N LYS A 220 21.80 10.62 8.57
CA LYS A 220 21.29 10.86 9.91
C LYS A 220 20.48 12.15 9.93
N VAL A 221 19.16 12.04 10.06
CA VAL A 221 18.29 13.16 10.39
C VAL A 221 18.57 13.55 11.84
N SER A 222 18.95 14.81 12.06
CA SER A 222 19.19 15.32 13.40
C SER A 222 17.86 15.68 14.08
N ALA A 223 17.84 15.70 15.41
CA ALA A 223 16.66 16.13 16.16
C ALA A 223 16.16 17.54 15.77
N SER A 224 17.07 18.45 15.40
CA SER A 224 16.72 19.80 14.90
C SER A 224 16.05 19.78 13.53
N ASP A 225 16.17 18.70 12.76
CA ASP A 225 15.46 18.55 11.49
C ASP A 225 14.07 17.93 11.70
N VAL A 226 13.87 17.16 12.78
CA VAL A 226 12.61 16.46 13.08
C VAL A 226 11.42 17.43 13.22
N VAL A 227 11.66 18.65 13.74
CA VAL A 227 10.62 19.66 13.90
C VAL A 227 10.05 20.17 12.57
N ASN A 228 10.76 19.97 11.46
CA ASN A 228 10.36 20.45 10.13
C ASN A 228 9.40 19.48 9.41
N TYR A 229 9.17 18.29 9.95
CA TYR A 229 8.24 17.32 9.39
C TYR A 229 6.82 17.56 9.90
N LYS A 230 5.81 17.07 9.18
CA LYS A 230 4.40 17.33 9.49
C LYS A 230 3.88 16.51 10.67
N HIS A 231 4.27 15.23 10.75
CA HIS A 231 3.91 14.28 11.80
C HIS A 231 4.76 12.99 11.68
N LEU A 232 4.53 11.99 12.53
CA LEU A 232 5.30 10.75 12.58
C LEU A 232 5.36 9.99 11.24
N LEU A 233 4.21 9.78 10.58
CA LEU A 233 4.15 9.07 9.30
C LEU A 233 4.83 9.86 8.16
N ASP A 234 4.80 11.20 8.17
CA ASP A 234 5.53 12.03 7.21
C ASP A 234 7.04 11.87 7.43
N LEU A 235 7.52 11.98 8.68
CA LEU A 235 8.92 11.71 9.01
C LEU A 235 9.35 10.32 8.52
N PHE A 236 8.52 9.30 8.74
CA PHE A 236 8.81 7.94 8.28
C PHE A 236 8.92 7.86 6.74
N TYR A 237 7.97 8.47 6.03
CA TYR A 237 8.03 8.54 4.58
C TYR A 237 9.30 9.25 4.08
N GLN A 238 9.66 10.40 4.66
CA GLN A 238 10.84 11.15 4.24
C GLN A 238 12.15 10.44 4.58
N LEU A 239 12.21 9.66 5.66
CA LEU A 239 13.37 8.82 5.97
C LEU A 239 13.57 7.68 4.95
N ILE A 240 12.47 7.14 4.40
CA ILE A 240 12.54 6.11 3.36
C ILE A 240 12.81 6.72 1.97
N CYS A 241 12.20 7.88 1.69
CA CYS A 241 12.18 8.53 0.38
C CYS A 241 12.63 10.01 0.44
N PRO A 242 13.87 10.31 0.91
CA PRO A 242 14.31 11.70 1.16
C PRO A 242 14.19 12.58 -0.08
N LYS A 243 13.82 13.84 0.08
CA LYS A 243 13.77 14.81 -1.04
C LYS A 243 15.18 14.98 -1.63
N GLN A 244 15.30 15.09 -2.96
CA GLN A 244 16.57 15.44 -3.57
C GLN A 244 16.87 16.91 -3.26
N ASP A 245 18.04 17.19 -2.68
CA ASP A 245 18.54 18.56 -2.53
C ASP A 245 18.54 19.24 -3.90
N GLY A 246 17.85 20.37 -3.98
CA GLY A 246 17.49 21.01 -5.24
C GLY A 246 18.68 21.21 -6.18
N THR A 247 18.55 20.67 -7.39
CA THR A 247 19.11 21.32 -8.57
C THR A 247 18.08 21.35 -9.67
N ASN A 248 17.75 22.59 -10.04
CA ASN A 248 16.92 23.05 -11.14
C ASN A 248 15.41 22.91 -10.92
N SER A 249 14.75 24.07 -10.85
CA SER A 249 13.41 24.24 -11.39
C SER A 249 13.36 23.44 -12.70
N CYS A 250 12.62 22.32 -12.71
CA CYS A 250 12.47 21.54 -13.91
C CYS A 250 11.73 22.46 -14.88
N LYS A 251 12.47 23.00 -15.86
CA LYS A 251 11.89 23.72 -16.99
C LYS A 251 10.81 22.81 -17.53
N ILE A 252 9.60 23.34 -17.57
CA ILE A 252 8.44 22.74 -18.19
C ILE A 252 8.87 22.28 -19.60
N PHE A 253 9.19 20.99 -19.74
CA PHE A 253 9.16 20.35 -21.04
C PHE A 253 7.70 20.01 -21.29
N GLN A 254 6.98 20.99 -21.84
CA GLN A 254 5.77 20.71 -22.60
C GLN A 254 6.16 19.73 -23.71
N MET A 255 5.84 18.46 -23.53
CA MET A 255 5.69 17.56 -24.67
C MET A 255 4.49 18.07 -25.45
N GLN A 256 4.78 18.86 -26.50
CA GLN A 256 3.82 19.18 -27.53
C GLN A 256 3.31 17.87 -28.12
N TYR A 257 2.01 17.61 -27.93
CA TYR A 257 1.28 16.70 -28.79
C TYR A 257 1.20 17.38 -30.16
N ASP A 258 1.98 16.86 -31.11
CA ASP A 258 1.89 17.25 -32.50
C ASP A 258 0.64 16.57 -33.08
N GLU A 259 -0.48 17.30 -33.11
CA GLU A 259 -1.66 16.93 -33.88
C GLU A 259 -1.35 17.11 -35.38
N ASN A 260 -0.69 16.13 -35.97
CA ASN A 260 -0.67 15.97 -37.42
C ASN A 260 -1.47 14.73 -37.80
N VAL A 261 -2.78 14.97 -37.93
CA VAL A 261 -3.72 14.13 -38.68
C VAL A 261 -3.32 14.17 -40.15
N GLY A 262 -2.60 13.13 -40.58
CA GLY A 262 -2.24 12.89 -41.97
C GLY A 262 -2.71 11.51 -42.40
N ASN A 263 -3.82 11.50 -43.13
CA ASN A 263 -4.50 10.39 -43.79
C ASN A 263 -3.68 9.11 -44.03
N SER A 264 -4.14 7.99 -43.45
CA SER A 264 -3.92 6.67 -44.05
C SER A 264 -5.26 6.03 -44.40
N SER A 265 -5.31 5.59 -45.64
CA SER A 265 -6.42 5.01 -46.37
C SER A 265 -7.10 3.84 -45.64
N SER A 266 -8.43 3.86 -45.72
CA SER A 266 -9.38 2.81 -45.40
C SER A 266 -8.88 1.38 -45.61
N LEU A 267 -8.87 0.60 -44.53
CA LEU A 267 -9.22 -0.82 -44.59
C LEU A 267 -10.43 -1.03 -43.67
N SER A 268 -11.52 -1.52 -44.25
CA SER A 268 -12.76 -1.86 -43.56
C SER A 268 -12.51 -2.82 -42.40
N PRO A 269 -13.20 -2.68 -41.25
CA PRO A 269 -13.16 -3.69 -40.19
C PRO A 269 -13.67 -5.04 -40.74
N PRO A 270 -13.09 -6.18 -40.32
CA PRO A 270 -13.63 -7.48 -40.70
C PRO A 270 -15.06 -7.61 -40.15
N ASP A 271 -15.95 -7.95 -41.06
CA ASP A 271 -17.40 -7.98 -40.89
C ASP A 271 -17.81 -8.95 -39.76
N CYS A 272 -18.19 -8.42 -38.59
CA CYS A 272 -18.67 -9.21 -37.44
C CYS A 272 -20.07 -9.83 -37.64
N ASN A 273 -20.63 -9.74 -38.85
CA ASN A 273 -21.96 -10.25 -39.18
C ASN A 273 -22.05 -11.77 -39.35
N VAL A 274 -20.93 -12.50 -39.29
CA VAL A 274 -20.93 -13.97 -39.34
C VAL A 274 -21.27 -14.56 -37.97
N PHE A 275 -20.75 -13.97 -36.89
CA PHE A 275 -20.94 -14.49 -35.52
C PHE A 275 -22.35 -14.20 -34.99
N SER A 276 -22.93 -13.04 -35.33
CA SER A 276 -24.32 -12.71 -34.97
C SER A 276 -25.34 -13.59 -35.71
N ARG A 277 -25.09 -13.92 -37.00
CA ARG A 277 -25.91 -14.87 -37.77
C ARG A 277 -25.78 -16.30 -37.28
N PHE A 278 -24.58 -16.70 -36.84
CA PHE A 278 -24.33 -18.01 -36.23
C PHE A 278 -25.07 -18.16 -34.88
N LEU A 279 -25.05 -17.12 -34.03
CA LEU A 279 -25.80 -17.11 -32.77
C LEU A 279 -27.31 -17.06 -32.97
N ALA A 280 -27.80 -16.32 -33.96
CA ALA A 280 -29.22 -16.30 -34.31
C ALA A 280 -29.70 -17.68 -34.80
N ALA A 281 -28.90 -18.39 -35.60
CA ALA A 281 -29.20 -19.75 -36.05
C ALA A 281 -29.21 -20.76 -34.87
N LEU A 282 -28.29 -20.63 -33.91
CA LEU A 282 -28.26 -21.46 -32.70
C LEU A 282 -29.47 -21.23 -31.79
N SER A 283 -29.99 -19.99 -31.71
CA SER A 283 -31.16 -19.66 -30.88
C SER A 283 -32.48 -20.27 -31.37
N THR A 284 -32.52 -20.75 -32.62
CA THR A 284 -33.71 -21.39 -33.20
C THR A 284 -33.77 -22.91 -33.01
N LEU A 285 -32.70 -23.53 -32.49
CA LEU A 285 -32.63 -24.97 -32.26
C LEU A 285 -33.07 -25.29 -30.83
N ALA A 286 -34.38 -25.49 -30.64
CA ALA A 286 -34.93 -26.00 -29.39
C ALA A 286 -34.57 -27.49 -29.23
N PHE A 287 -33.49 -27.80 -28.52
CA PHE A 287 -33.15 -29.16 -28.12
C PHE A 287 -33.21 -29.33 -26.59
N GLN A 288 -34.02 -30.28 -26.15
CA GLN A 288 -34.09 -30.76 -24.77
C GLN A 288 -32.98 -31.80 -24.52
N PHE A 289 -31.80 -31.37 -24.07
CA PHE A 289 -30.85 -32.26 -23.39
C PHE A 289 -30.15 -31.51 -22.25
N ALA A 290 -30.63 -31.75 -21.03
CA ALA A 290 -30.01 -31.29 -19.81
C ALA A 290 -28.91 -32.27 -19.38
N SER A 291 -27.64 -32.00 -19.76
CA SER A 291 -26.41 -32.39 -19.01
C SER A 291 -25.10 -32.32 -19.81
N LEU A 292 -25.10 -31.92 -21.08
CA LEU A 292 -23.88 -31.92 -21.92
C LEU A 292 -22.92 -30.70 -21.77
N PRO A 293 -23.34 -29.48 -21.36
CA PRO A 293 -22.44 -28.31 -21.39
C PRO A 293 -21.30 -28.34 -20.36
N GLU A 294 -21.51 -28.89 -19.16
CA GLU A 294 -20.56 -28.77 -18.04
C GLU A 294 -19.29 -29.61 -18.26
N LYS A 295 -19.44 -30.87 -18.69
CA LYS A 295 -18.29 -31.75 -18.97
C LYS A 295 -17.41 -31.24 -20.10
N LEU A 296 -17.97 -30.46 -21.01
CA LEU A 296 -17.28 -29.92 -22.19
C LEU A 296 -16.52 -28.63 -21.83
N LEU A 297 -17.10 -27.79 -20.97
CA LEU A 297 -16.40 -26.68 -20.33
C LEU A 297 -15.25 -27.18 -19.44
N ASP A 298 -15.45 -28.23 -18.65
CA ASP A 298 -14.39 -28.81 -17.81
C ASP A 298 -13.23 -29.37 -18.63
N LEU A 299 -13.51 -30.00 -19.78
CA LEU A 299 -12.48 -30.55 -20.68
C LEU A 299 -11.70 -29.44 -21.39
N LEU A 300 -12.37 -28.34 -21.73
CA LEU A 300 -11.73 -27.13 -22.25
C LEU A 300 -10.87 -26.45 -21.17
N PHE A 301 -11.35 -26.33 -19.93
CA PHE A 301 -10.60 -25.74 -18.82
C PHE A 301 -9.39 -26.58 -18.40
N THR A 302 -9.52 -27.91 -18.36
CA THR A 302 -8.37 -28.80 -18.10
C THR A 302 -7.33 -28.76 -19.22
N SER A 303 -7.76 -28.62 -20.49
CA SER A 303 -6.82 -28.43 -21.61
C SER A 303 -6.08 -27.09 -21.56
N LEU A 304 -6.72 -26.04 -21.02
CA LEU A 304 -6.10 -24.73 -20.79
C LEU A 304 -5.07 -24.78 -19.66
N GLN A 305 -5.35 -25.52 -18.58
CA GLN A 305 -4.42 -25.72 -17.46
C GLN A 305 -3.18 -26.54 -17.86
N LEU A 306 -3.33 -27.54 -18.73
CA LEU A 306 -2.21 -28.37 -19.22
C LEU A 306 -1.20 -27.59 -20.09
N LEU A 307 -1.58 -26.44 -20.64
CA LEU A 307 -0.72 -25.60 -21.49
C LEU A 307 -0.07 -24.43 -20.74
N GLY A 308 -0.25 -24.33 -19.42
CA GLY A 308 0.36 -23.28 -18.59
C GLY A 308 -0.13 -21.86 -18.89
N ILE A 309 -1.32 -21.74 -19.48
CA ILE A 309 -1.94 -20.45 -19.80
C ILE A 309 -2.85 -20.07 -18.63
N SER A 310 -2.34 -19.21 -17.74
CA SER A 310 -3.14 -18.60 -16.68
C SER A 310 -4.21 -17.69 -17.30
N THR A 311 -5.46 -17.79 -16.83
CA THR A 311 -6.54 -16.85 -17.18
C THR A 311 -6.23 -15.41 -16.74
N HIS A 312 -5.19 -15.21 -15.94
CA HIS A 312 -4.69 -13.90 -15.52
C HIS A 312 -3.89 -13.17 -16.62
N ASP A 313 -3.48 -13.85 -17.70
CA ASP A 313 -2.88 -13.23 -18.90
C ASP A 313 -3.91 -12.50 -19.79
N PHE A 314 -5.22 -12.64 -19.51
CA PHE A 314 -6.29 -12.19 -20.41
C PHE A 314 -6.73 -10.73 -20.23
N PHE A 315 -6.45 -10.09 -19.10
CA PHE A 315 -6.95 -8.74 -18.81
C PHE A 315 -5.93 -7.92 -18.04
N ASP A 316 -4.92 -7.39 -18.73
CA ASP A 316 -4.19 -6.25 -18.20
C ASP A 316 -3.62 -5.37 -19.33
N LYS A 317 -4.49 -4.52 -19.90
CA LYS A 317 -4.07 -3.54 -20.93
C LYS A 317 -3.49 -2.25 -20.33
N ASP A 318 -3.68 -2.02 -19.03
CA ASP A 318 -3.35 -0.73 -18.40
C ASP A 318 -2.18 -0.79 -17.42
N ARG A 319 -1.71 -1.98 -17.01
CA ARG A 319 -0.43 -2.10 -16.30
C ARG A 319 0.74 -2.05 -17.29
N THR A 320 1.74 -1.22 -17.01
CA THR A 320 3.09 -1.47 -17.54
C THR A 320 3.51 -2.84 -17.02
N TRP A 321 3.32 -3.88 -17.83
CA TRP A 321 3.63 -5.25 -17.47
C TRP A 321 5.10 -5.35 -17.01
N ILE A 322 5.33 -5.94 -15.84
CA ILE A 322 6.66 -6.16 -15.26
C ILE A 322 6.86 -7.68 -15.21
N PRO A 323 7.92 -8.24 -15.82
CA PRO A 323 8.21 -9.66 -15.73
C PRO A 323 8.57 -10.07 -14.30
N THR A 324 8.11 -11.26 -13.89
CA THR A 324 8.40 -11.83 -12.56
C THR A 324 9.89 -12.10 -12.37
N ALA A 325 10.36 -12.18 -11.12
CA ALA A 325 11.77 -12.37 -10.81
C ALA A 325 12.32 -13.67 -11.42
N SER A 326 11.54 -14.75 -11.39
CA SER A 326 11.88 -16.03 -12.03
C SER A 326 11.96 -15.92 -13.55
N GLN A 327 11.08 -15.14 -14.19
CA GLN A 327 11.14 -14.86 -15.63
C GLN A 327 12.40 -14.07 -15.98
N LEU A 328 12.73 -13.04 -15.20
CA LEU A 328 13.94 -12.22 -15.37
C LEU A 328 15.20 -13.08 -15.21
N ALA A 329 15.29 -13.88 -14.14
CA ALA A 329 16.42 -14.78 -13.90
C ALA A 329 16.64 -15.76 -15.07
N LYS A 330 15.54 -16.31 -15.64
CA LYS A 330 15.58 -17.20 -16.82
C LYS A 330 16.13 -16.51 -18.08
N THR A 331 16.20 -15.17 -18.10
CA THR A 331 16.79 -14.38 -19.20
C THR A 331 18.22 -13.91 -18.92
N GLY A 332 18.80 -14.26 -17.77
CA GLY A 332 20.16 -13.85 -17.38
C GLY A 332 20.23 -12.56 -16.56
N VAL A 333 19.08 -12.04 -16.11
CA VAL A 333 19.04 -10.90 -15.19
C VAL A 333 19.46 -11.33 -13.80
N ASN A 334 20.41 -10.60 -13.22
CA ASN A 334 20.83 -10.76 -11.84
C ASN A 334 20.14 -9.71 -10.94
N PHE A 335 20.15 -9.98 -9.64
CA PHE A 335 19.62 -9.06 -8.64
C PHE A 335 20.71 -8.65 -7.65
N SER A 336 20.79 -7.36 -7.33
CA SER A 336 21.74 -6.82 -6.36
C SER A 336 21.08 -5.79 -5.45
N ILE A 337 21.80 -5.40 -4.39
CA ILE A 337 21.31 -4.45 -3.39
C ILE A 337 21.62 -3.01 -3.83
N CYS A 338 20.72 -2.06 -3.56
CA CYS A 338 20.99 -0.63 -3.57
C CYS A 338 20.62 0.03 -2.23
N GLU A 339 21.17 1.22 -1.99
CA GLU A 339 20.85 2.02 -0.79
C GLU A 339 19.57 2.85 -1.04
N GLY A 340 18.45 2.43 -0.46
CA GLY A 340 17.19 3.15 -0.55
C GLY A 340 16.44 3.02 -1.88
N ILE A 341 15.16 3.42 -1.86
CA ILE A 341 14.23 3.26 -2.99
C ILE A 341 14.62 4.11 -4.20
N ARG A 342 15.11 5.32 -3.97
CA ARG A 342 15.45 6.24 -5.07
C ARG A 342 16.64 5.80 -5.91
N ASN A 343 17.41 4.82 -5.46
CA ASN A 343 18.58 4.30 -6.16
C ASN A 343 18.29 3.01 -6.95
N ILE A 344 17.02 2.60 -7.02
CA ILE A 344 16.60 1.48 -7.87
C ILE A 344 16.95 1.80 -9.31
N LYS A 345 17.68 0.90 -9.95
CA LYS A 345 18.05 1.00 -11.36
C LYS A 345 18.29 -0.37 -11.95
N PHE A 346 18.20 -0.43 -13.27
CA PHE A 346 18.62 -1.59 -14.05
C PHE A 346 19.81 -1.20 -14.92
N ASP A 347 20.96 -1.83 -14.65
CA ASP A 347 22.21 -1.62 -15.39
C ASP A 347 22.99 -2.93 -15.49
N ASN A 348 23.69 -3.13 -16.61
CA ASN A 348 24.51 -4.33 -16.86
C ASN A 348 23.77 -5.64 -16.53
N GLN A 349 22.52 -5.76 -16.99
CA GLN A 349 21.66 -6.94 -16.77
C GLN A 349 21.42 -7.24 -15.28
N THR A 350 21.58 -6.24 -14.42
CA THR A 350 21.40 -6.36 -12.97
C THR A 350 20.33 -5.38 -12.51
N LEU A 351 19.29 -5.90 -11.88
CA LEU A 351 18.28 -5.09 -11.21
C LEU A 351 18.71 -4.82 -9.76
N GLN A 352 18.89 -3.55 -9.43
CA GLN A 352 19.27 -3.12 -8.09
C GLN A 352 18.04 -2.74 -7.27
N LEU A 353 17.88 -3.35 -6.09
CA LEU A 353 16.71 -3.17 -5.22
C LEU A 353 17.13 -2.92 -3.76
N PRO A 354 16.36 -2.12 -3.00
CA PRO A 354 16.61 -1.94 -1.58
C PRO A 354 16.27 -3.21 -0.80
N VAL A 355 16.98 -3.41 0.32
CA VAL A 355 16.70 -4.54 1.21
C VAL A 355 15.42 -4.30 1.98
N ILE A 356 14.53 -5.30 1.96
CA ILE A 356 13.34 -5.37 2.82
C ILE A 356 13.45 -6.54 3.79
N THR A 357 13.13 -6.29 5.05
CA THR A 357 13.20 -7.26 6.16
C THR A 357 11.80 -7.51 6.70
N LEU A 358 11.33 -8.75 6.60
CA LEU A 358 9.98 -9.18 6.97
C LEU A 358 10.02 -10.33 7.99
N ASN A 359 9.31 -10.19 9.11
CA ASN A 359 9.27 -11.18 10.20
C ASN A 359 10.64 -11.55 10.76
N SER A 360 11.37 -10.57 11.26
CA SER A 360 12.60 -10.77 12.02
C SER A 360 12.32 -10.83 13.52
N LYS A 361 13.03 -11.73 14.20
CA LYS A 361 12.98 -11.82 15.66
C LYS A 361 13.39 -10.49 16.29
N PRO A 362 12.68 -10.04 17.34
CA PRO A 362 13.07 -8.82 18.03
C PRO A 362 14.48 -8.96 18.62
N ASN A 363 15.28 -7.90 18.50
CA ASN A 363 16.61 -7.83 19.06
C ASN A 363 16.89 -6.37 19.51
N GLN A 364 18.14 -6.06 19.87
CA GLN A 364 18.51 -4.72 20.36
C GLN A 364 18.36 -3.61 19.30
N GLU A 365 18.35 -3.96 18.01
CA GLU A 365 18.25 -3.02 16.88
C GLU A 365 16.85 -3.02 16.25
N LYS A 366 16.10 -4.12 16.38
CA LYS A 366 14.77 -4.31 15.79
C LYS A 366 13.73 -4.53 16.87
N ILE A 367 12.83 -3.56 17.03
CA ILE A 367 11.70 -3.61 17.97
C ILE A 367 10.69 -4.66 17.51
N LEU A 368 10.27 -4.58 16.24
CA LEU A 368 9.19 -5.41 15.74
C LEU A 368 9.18 -5.45 14.22
N SER A 369 8.88 -6.61 13.65
CA SER A 369 8.72 -6.75 12.20
C SER A 369 7.74 -7.86 11.85
N SER A 370 6.58 -7.95 12.53
CA SER A 370 5.56 -8.94 12.18
C SER A 370 5.02 -8.71 10.75
N LYS A 371 4.51 -9.76 10.10
CA LYS A 371 3.83 -9.67 8.78
C LYS A 371 2.81 -8.54 8.76
N LEU A 372 1.96 -8.49 9.80
CA LEU A 372 0.87 -7.53 9.89
C LEU A 372 1.40 -6.10 10.08
N THR A 373 2.42 -5.89 10.92
CA THR A 373 3.00 -4.55 11.12
C THR A 373 3.69 -4.04 9.87
N SER A 374 4.46 -4.88 9.17
CA SER A 374 5.03 -4.50 7.87
C SER A 374 3.95 -4.16 6.86
N GLU A 375 2.85 -4.92 6.79
CA GLU A 375 1.73 -4.62 5.91
C GLU A 375 1.09 -3.26 6.21
N VAL A 376 0.82 -2.96 7.49
CA VAL A 376 0.25 -1.67 7.91
C VAL A 376 1.18 -0.51 7.54
N ILE A 377 2.49 -0.65 7.78
CA ILE A 377 3.47 0.37 7.42
C ILE A 377 3.45 0.64 5.92
N LEU A 378 3.60 -0.40 5.10
CA LEU A 378 3.65 -0.26 3.64
C LEU A 378 2.36 0.38 3.10
N ARG A 379 1.19 -0.08 3.56
CA ARG A 379 -0.11 0.44 3.12
C ARG A 379 -0.36 1.90 3.50
N ASN A 380 0.00 2.30 4.73
CA ASN A 380 -0.22 3.67 5.19
C ASN A 380 0.78 4.63 4.57
N LEU A 381 2.01 4.20 4.27
CA LEU A 381 2.99 5.01 3.53
C LEU A 381 2.55 5.24 2.07
N VAL A 382 2.04 4.20 1.38
CA VAL A 382 1.44 4.37 0.03
C VAL A 382 0.27 5.35 0.08
N ALA A 383 -0.62 5.19 1.07
CA ALA A 383 -1.79 6.06 1.19
C ALA A 383 -1.41 7.51 1.52
N PHE A 384 -0.43 7.70 2.41
CA PHE A 384 0.11 9.02 2.72
C PHE A 384 0.70 9.67 1.46
N GLU A 385 1.63 9.02 0.77
CA GLU A 385 2.26 9.55 -0.45
C GLU A 385 1.23 9.88 -1.53
N CYS A 386 0.18 9.04 -1.68
CA CYS A 386 -0.87 9.26 -2.66
C CYS A 386 -1.78 10.47 -2.34
N LEU A 387 -2.02 10.74 -1.05
CA LEU A 387 -2.94 11.79 -0.59
C LEU A 387 -2.22 13.11 -0.30
N SER A 388 -0.94 13.07 0.08
CA SER A 388 -0.12 14.24 0.41
C SER A 388 0.40 14.99 -0.81
N LYS A 389 0.02 14.59 -2.03
CA LYS A 389 0.56 15.14 -3.27
C LYS A 389 0.25 16.62 -3.45
N ASP A 390 1.32 17.40 -3.61
CA ASP A 390 1.29 18.52 -4.54
C ASP A 390 1.39 17.96 -5.95
N ARG A 391 0.56 18.43 -6.90
CA ARG A 391 0.36 17.85 -8.25
C ARG A 391 1.62 17.75 -9.15
N SER A 392 2.79 18.05 -8.63
CA SER A 392 4.10 18.07 -9.31
C SER A 392 5.15 17.11 -8.73
N GLU A 393 4.86 16.36 -7.65
CA GLU A 393 5.85 15.49 -7.00
C GLU A 393 5.77 14.01 -7.43
N SER A 394 6.95 13.39 -7.57
CA SER A 394 7.16 11.96 -7.88
C SER A 394 6.63 11.04 -6.78
N LEU A 395 6.25 9.80 -7.11
CA LEU A 395 5.73 8.77 -6.17
C LEU A 395 6.66 7.56 -6.03
N PRO A 396 7.89 7.76 -5.52
CA PRO A 396 8.89 6.70 -5.45
C PRO A 396 8.42 5.49 -4.62
N PHE A 397 7.72 5.71 -3.51
CA PHE A 397 7.34 4.63 -2.61
C PHE A 397 6.22 3.76 -3.21
N THR A 398 5.17 4.38 -3.73
CA THR A 398 4.09 3.67 -4.42
C THR A 398 4.65 2.93 -5.62
N ARG A 399 5.52 3.57 -6.41
CA ARG A 399 6.10 2.91 -7.58
C ARG A 399 7.03 1.75 -7.21
N TYR A 400 7.75 1.85 -6.11
CA TYR A 400 8.49 0.72 -5.53
C TYR A 400 7.57 -0.45 -5.16
N THR A 401 6.46 -0.20 -4.47
CA THR A 401 5.52 -1.29 -4.11
C THR A 401 4.93 -1.97 -5.35
N GLN A 402 4.66 -1.22 -6.42
CA GLN A 402 4.21 -1.76 -7.70
C GLN A 402 5.29 -2.57 -8.41
N LEU A 403 6.56 -2.13 -8.37
CA LEU A 403 7.68 -2.90 -8.89
C LEU A 403 7.83 -4.22 -8.15
N MET A 404 7.80 -4.19 -6.81
CA MET A 404 7.89 -5.39 -5.96
C MET A 404 6.74 -6.36 -6.24
N ASN A 405 5.51 -5.86 -6.36
CA ASN A 405 4.35 -6.64 -6.77
C ASN A 405 4.47 -7.21 -8.19
N GLY A 406 5.09 -6.48 -9.11
CA GLY A 406 5.31 -6.95 -10.48
C GLY A 406 6.34 -8.08 -10.58
N ILE A 407 7.41 -8.00 -9.78
CA ILE A 407 8.47 -9.02 -9.79
C ILE A 407 8.16 -10.22 -8.88
N ILE A 408 7.20 -10.13 -7.97
CA ILE A 408 6.81 -11.21 -7.05
C ILE A 408 5.40 -11.69 -7.38
N ASP A 409 5.27 -12.87 -7.97
CA ASP A 409 3.96 -13.52 -8.20
C ASP A 409 3.84 -14.81 -7.37
N SER A 410 4.94 -15.56 -7.27
CA SER A 410 5.02 -16.88 -6.64
C SER A 410 6.08 -16.97 -5.52
N ASP A 411 6.07 -18.07 -4.78
CA ASP A 411 7.12 -18.38 -3.80
C ASP A 411 8.49 -18.67 -4.47
N GLU A 412 8.52 -19.14 -5.73
CA GLU A 412 9.75 -19.25 -6.54
C GLU A 412 10.43 -17.87 -6.66
N ASP A 413 9.66 -16.82 -6.97
CA ASP A 413 10.17 -15.45 -7.12
C ASP A 413 10.75 -14.93 -5.79
N VAL A 414 10.05 -15.17 -4.68
CA VAL A 414 10.52 -14.77 -3.34
C VAL A 414 11.79 -15.51 -2.96
N ASN A 415 11.89 -16.81 -3.24
CA ASN A 415 13.09 -17.59 -2.93
C ASN A 415 14.32 -17.08 -3.70
N LEU A 416 14.15 -16.65 -4.95
CA LEU A 416 15.21 -15.99 -5.71
C LEU A 416 15.66 -14.69 -5.05
N LEU A 417 14.72 -13.81 -4.67
CA LEU A 417 15.04 -12.53 -4.03
C LEU A 417 15.64 -12.69 -2.63
N LYS A 418 15.27 -13.75 -1.89
CA LYS A 418 15.94 -14.15 -0.64
C LYS A 418 17.38 -14.58 -0.88
N THR A 419 17.61 -15.40 -1.91
CA THR A 419 18.97 -15.86 -2.29
C THR A 419 19.86 -14.69 -2.68
N SER A 420 19.29 -13.65 -3.28
CA SER A 420 19.98 -12.39 -3.61
C SER A 420 20.07 -11.38 -2.44
N ASN A 421 19.65 -11.76 -1.23
CA ASN A 421 19.66 -10.92 -0.02
C ASN A 421 18.82 -9.62 -0.10
N ILE A 422 17.90 -9.53 -1.06
CA ILE A 422 16.97 -8.40 -1.20
C ILE A 422 15.83 -8.53 -0.19
N ILE A 423 15.33 -9.75 0.02
CA ILE A 423 14.33 -10.04 1.04
C ILE A 423 15.01 -10.80 2.18
N LYS A 424 14.91 -10.28 3.40
CA LYS A 424 15.45 -10.87 4.63
C LYS A 424 14.33 -11.17 5.63
N GLY A 425 14.65 -12.01 6.61
CA GLY A 425 13.77 -12.38 7.72
C GLY A 425 13.09 -13.75 7.53
N ASP A 426 12.30 -14.14 8.53
CA ASP A 426 11.84 -15.52 8.72
C ASP A 426 10.43 -15.77 8.13
N LEU A 427 9.83 -14.81 7.43
CA LEU A 427 8.49 -14.97 6.86
C LEU A 427 8.50 -16.02 5.74
N ALA A 428 7.49 -16.88 5.67
CA ALA A 428 7.42 -17.91 4.63
C ALA A 428 7.26 -17.27 3.24
N SER A 429 7.86 -17.89 2.21
CA SER A 429 7.89 -17.31 0.87
C SER A 429 6.49 -17.15 0.26
N VAL A 430 5.56 -18.05 0.57
CA VAL A 430 4.13 -17.95 0.20
C VAL A 430 3.47 -16.73 0.83
N GLU A 431 3.75 -16.45 2.11
CA GLU A 431 3.16 -15.31 2.81
C GLU A 431 3.70 -13.96 2.33
N ILE A 432 4.96 -13.92 1.87
CA ILE A 432 5.57 -12.74 1.26
C ILE A 432 4.94 -12.47 -0.12
N ALA A 433 4.76 -13.50 -0.94
CA ALA A 433 4.10 -13.36 -2.23
C ALA A 433 2.66 -12.85 -2.06
N GLU A 434 1.91 -13.44 -1.12
CA GLU A 434 0.56 -13.01 -0.76
C GLU A 434 0.54 -11.54 -0.28
N LEU A 435 1.50 -11.12 0.55
CA LEU A 435 1.62 -9.76 1.04
C LEU A 435 1.73 -8.76 -0.12
N PHE A 436 2.69 -8.95 -1.03
CA PHE A 436 2.91 -8.01 -2.14
C PHE A 436 1.76 -8.02 -3.15
N ASN A 437 1.21 -9.20 -3.48
CA ASN A 437 0.05 -9.33 -4.36
C ASN A 437 -1.16 -8.53 -3.83
N LYS A 438 -1.41 -8.58 -2.52
CA LYS A 438 -2.49 -7.82 -1.87
C LYS A 438 -2.19 -6.33 -1.70
N LEU A 439 -0.93 -5.89 -1.75
CA LEU A 439 -0.59 -4.46 -1.72
C LEU A 439 -1.03 -3.74 -3.01
N SER A 440 -1.10 -4.45 -4.13
CA SER A 440 -1.49 -3.89 -5.44
C SER A 440 -2.97 -3.47 -5.56
N GLU A 441 -3.80 -3.87 -4.60
CA GLU A 441 -5.21 -3.44 -4.50
C GLU A 441 -5.35 -1.99 -3.98
N THR A 442 -4.22 -1.30 -3.75
CA THR A 442 -4.20 0.07 -3.25
C THR A 442 -4.17 1.10 -4.39
N ILE A 443 -4.72 2.29 -4.09
CA ILE A 443 -4.85 3.51 -4.91
C ILE A 443 -4.00 3.48 -6.19
N GLN A 444 -4.61 3.50 -7.37
CA GLN A 444 -3.87 3.63 -8.64
C GLN A 444 -3.54 5.10 -8.90
N PRO A 445 -2.29 5.56 -8.71
CA PRO A 445 -1.94 6.93 -9.01
C PRO A 445 -1.71 7.06 -10.52
N LYS A 446 -2.17 8.17 -11.11
CA LYS A 446 -1.87 8.48 -12.52
C LYS A 446 -0.43 8.95 -12.73
N ASP A 447 0.17 9.53 -11.70
CA ASP A 447 1.53 10.09 -11.71
C ASP A 447 2.57 9.01 -11.40
N ARG A 448 3.73 9.07 -12.05
CA ARG A 448 4.74 8.00 -11.99
C ARG A 448 6.11 8.53 -11.58
N ASP A 449 6.89 7.69 -10.91
CA ASP A 449 8.27 8.02 -10.55
C ASP A 449 9.22 7.80 -11.73
N ILE A 450 9.99 8.85 -12.06
CA ILE A 450 10.86 8.89 -13.25
C ILE A 450 11.94 7.81 -13.19
N ASN A 451 12.59 7.61 -12.04
CA ASN A 451 13.72 6.69 -11.95
C ASN A 451 13.25 5.23 -12.00
N ILE A 452 12.24 4.88 -11.21
CA ILE A 452 11.73 3.51 -11.19
C ILE A 452 11.07 3.17 -12.53
N ASP A 453 10.40 4.12 -13.19
CA ASP A 453 9.90 3.91 -14.56
C ASP A 453 11.00 3.72 -15.58
N GLU A 454 12.11 4.44 -15.47
CA GLU A 454 13.28 4.23 -16.32
C GLU A 454 13.82 2.81 -16.13
N ALA A 455 13.95 2.34 -14.89
CA ALA A 455 14.37 0.98 -14.58
C ALA A 455 13.40 -0.05 -15.19
N ILE A 456 12.10 0.10 -14.98
CA ILE A 456 11.06 -0.78 -15.54
C ILE A 456 11.10 -0.79 -17.08
N THR A 457 11.26 0.38 -17.70
CA THR A 457 11.33 0.50 -19.15
C THR A 457 12.56 -0.22 -19.71
N LYS A 458 13.72 -0.08 -19.06
CA LYS A 458 14.95 -0.79 -19.46
C LYS A 458 14.83 -2.29 -19.27
N ILE A 459 14.24 -2.75 -18.16
CA ILE A 459 13.99 -4.18 -17.89
C ILE A 459 13.07 -4.75 -18.97
N ASN A 460 11.96 -4.09 -19.26
CA ASN A 460 10.99 -4.53 -20.27
C ASN A 460 11.61 -4.59 -21.65
N SER A 461 12.39 -3.56 -22.02
CA SER A 461 13.13 -3.54 -23.28
C SER A 461 14.12 -4.70 -23.39
N TYR A 462 14.90 -4.98 -22.33
CA TYR A 462 15.83 -6.10 -22.31
C TYR A 462 15.11 -7.46 -22.41
N TYR A 463 14.08 -7.65 -21.59
CA TYR A 463 13.29 -8.88 -21.55
C TYR A 463 12.63 -9.17 -22.90
N ASP A 464 11.95 -8.17 -23.47
CA ASP A 464 11.29 -8.30 -24.78
C ASP A 464 12.25 -8.49 -25.94
N ASN A 465 13.49 -8.02 -25.80
CA ASN A 465 14.52 -8.21 -26.81
C ASN A 465 15.20 -9.58 -26.76
N THR A 466 15.03 -10.33 -25.67
CA THR A 466 15.63 -11.66 -25.51
C THR A 466 15.02 -12.66 -26.50
N THR A 467 15.87 -13.40 -27.22
CA THR A 467 15.44 -14.33 -28.29
C THR A 467 14.42 -15.35 -27.80
N ARG A 468 14.63 -15.91 -26.60
CA ARG A 468 13.71 -16.83 -25.94
C ARG A 468 12.32 -16.23 -25.68
N VAL A 469 12.24 -14.95 -25.31
CA VAL A 469 10.97 -14.25 -25.07
C VAL A 469 10.29 -13.96 -26.39
N LYS A 470 11.04 -13.50 -27.41
CA LYS A 470 10.53 -13.27 -28.77
C LYS A 470 9.93 -14.54 -29.35
N THR A 471 10.62 -15.69 -29.25
CA THR A 471 10.11 -16.97 -29.73
C THR A 471 8.89 -17.43 -28.94
N ASN A 472 8.88 -17.25 -27.62
CA ASN A 472 7.70 -17.58 -26.80
C ASN A 472 6.49 -16.70 -27.14
N LYS A 473 6.66 -15.38 -27.32
CA LYS A 473 5.59 -14.47 -27.76
C LYS A 473 5.07 -14.86 -29.14
N LEU A 474 5.96 -15.20 -30.08
CA LEU A 474 5.59 -15.67 -31.41
C LEU A 474 4.82 -17.00 -31.33
N MET A 475 5.29 -17.94 -30.51
CA MET A 475 4.65 -19.24 -30.29
C MET A 475 3.28 -19.09 -29.65
N LYS A 476 3.14 -18.29 -28.56
CA LYS A 476 1.85 -17.95 -27.96
C LYS A 476 0.91 -17.30 -28.98
N LYS A 477 1.39 -16.36 -29.80
CA LYS A 477 0.58 -15.72 -30.86
C LYS A 477 0.11 -16.73 -31.90
N TYR A 478 0.98 -17.66 -32.31
CA TYR A 478 0.66 -18.71 -33.26
C TYR A 478 -0.35 -19.71 -32.68
N ILE A 479 -0.11 -20.18 -31.46
CA ILE A 479 -1.03 -21.05 -30.71
C ILE A 479 -2.38 -20.37 -30.52
N TYR A 480 -2.42 -19.10 -30.11
CA TYR A 480 -3.67 -18.34 -29.93
C TYR A 480 -4.44 -18.15 -31.23
N SER A 481 -3.73 -17.81 -32.32
CA SER A 481 -4.35 -17.72 -33.66
C SER A 481 -4.93 -19.06 -34.11
N SER A 482 -4.24 -20.16 -33.77
CA SER A 482 -4.65 -21.51 -34.13
C SER A 482 -5.74 -22.05 -33.20
N TRP A 483 -5.81 -21.58 -31.95
CA TRP A 483 -6.81 -21.98 -30.96
C TRP A 483 -8.22 -21.58 -31.39
N LYS A 484 -8.37 -20.37 -31.96
CA LYS A 484 -9.66 -19.92 -32.52
C LYS A 484 -10.15 -20.86 -33.62
N PHE A 485 -9.24 -21.38 -34.43
CA PHE A 485 -9.57 -22.38 -35.44
C PHE A 485 -9.86 -23.75 -34.83
N LEU A 486 -9.04 -24.18 -33.86
CA LEU A 486 -9.19 -25.49 -33.20
C LEU A 486 -10.51 -25.61 -32.43
N THR A 487 -10.97 -24.53 -31.80
CA THR A 487 -12.27 -24.46 -31.11
C THR A 487 -13.45 -24.54 -32.09
N VAL A 488 -13.35 -23.89 -33.26
CA VAL A 488 -14.34 -24.02 -34.33
C VAL A 488 -14.36 -25.45 -34.91
N LEU A 489 -13.19 -26.06 -35.09
CA LEU A 489 -13.09 -27.44 -35.57
C LEU A 489 -13.69 -28.44 -34.57
N ALA A 490 -13.40 -28.28 -33.28
CA ALA A 490 -13.93 -29.13 -32.22
C ALA A 490 -15.46 -29.01 -32.12
N THR A 491 -16.00 -27.80 -32.19
CA THR A 491 -17.46 -27.58 -32.19
C THR A 491 -18.13 -28.21 -33.40
N PHE A 492 -17.52 -28.13 -34.60
CA PHE A 492 -18.04 -28.81 -35.79
C PHE A 492 -18.03 -30.34 -35.65
N LEU A 493 -16.94 -30.92 -35.15
CA LEU A 493 -16.84 -32.36 -34.91
C LEU A 493 -17.86 -32.86 -33.89
N LEU A 494 -18.09 -32.10 -32.82
CA LEU A 494 -19.11 -32.41 -31.83
C LEU A 494 -20.52 -32.33 -32.41
N LEU A 495 -20.81 -31.32 -33.24
CA LEU A 495 -22.08 -31.22 -33.94
C LEU A 495 -22.30 -32.43 -34.87
N ALA A 496 -21.26 -32.84 -35.61
CA ALA A 496 -21.32 -34.02 -36.47
C ALA A 496 -21.55 -35.31 -35.68
N LEU A 497 -20.92 -35.46 -34.52
CA LEU A 497 -21.15 -36.60 -33.62
C LEU A 497 -22.57 -36.61 -33.06
N LEU A 498 -23.15 -35.46 -32.71
CA LEU A 498 -24.54 -35.36 -32.27
C LEU A 498 -25.53 -35.69 -33.39
N ILE A 499 -25.25 -35.23 -34.62
CA ILE A 499 -26.04 -35.60 -35.80
C ILE A 499 -25.93 -37.12 -36.05
N LEU A 500 -24.74 -37.71 -35.92
CA LEU A 500 -24.55 -39.14 -36.09
C LEU A 500 -25.27 -39.94 -35.00
N ASP A 501 -25.22 -39.50 -33.74
CA ASP A 501 -25.88 -40.15 -32.61
C ASP A 501 -27.41 -40.08 -32.73
N THR A 502 -27.95 -38.91 -33.08
CA THR A 502 -29.39 -38.74 -33.35
C THR A 502 -29.85 -39.56 -34.56
N PHE A 503 -29.03 -39.64 -35.62
CA PHE A 503 -29.31 -40.48 -36.78
C PHE A 503 -29.27 -41.98 -36.43
N CYS A 504 -28.24 -42.43 -35.69
CA CYS A 504 -28.11 -43.81 -35.24
C CYS A 504 -29.25 -44.21 -34.28
N GLY A 505 -29.70 -43.30 -33.43
CA GLY A 505 -30.84 -43.49 -32.53
C GLY A 505 -32.18 -43.59 -33.27
N PHE A 506 -32.37 -42.80 -34.33
CA PHE A 506 -33.62 -42.82 -35.13
C PHE A 506 -33.71 -44.05 -36.05
N TYR A 507 -32.60 -44.49 -36.64
CA TYR A 507 -32.57 -45.60 -37.60
C TYR A 507 -32.19 -46.97 -37.01
N ALA A 508 -32.04 -47.06 -35.69
CA ALA A 508 -31.62 -48.29 -35.00
C ALA A 508 -30.38 -48.94 -35.65
N CYS A 509 -29.31 -48.16 -35.81
CA CYS A 509 -28.04 -48.68 -36.32
C CYS A 509 -27.58 -49.87 -35.45
N GLN A 510 -27.43 -51.06 -36.05
CA GLN A 510 -26.84 -52.20 -35.36
C GLN A 510 -25.44 -51.80 -34.88
N THR A 511 -25.24 -51.89 -33.57
CA THR A 511 -23.96 -51.61 -32.89
C THR A 511 -22.82 -52.32 -33.63
N VAL A 512 -21.95 -51.55 -34.29
CA VAL A 512 -20.63 -52.06 -34.67
C VAL A 512 -19.83 -52.18 -33.38
N LYS A 513 -19.82 -53.38 -32.80
CA LYS A 513 -18.94 -53.73 -31.68
C LYS A 513 -17.50 -53.53 -32.15
N PHE A 514 -16.83 -52.48 -31.68
CA PHE A 514 -15.37 -52.44 -31.71
C PHE A 514 -14.87 -53.61 -30.87
N LYS A 515 -14.31 -54.61 -31.54
CA LYS A 515 -13.55 -55.68 -30.90
C LYS A 515 -12.31 -55.04 -30.30
N SER A 516 -12.21 -55.01 -28.98
CA SER A 516 -10.97 -54.71 -28.29
C SER A 516 -9.90 -55.72 -28.70
N LEU A 517 -8.81 -55.24 -29.28
CA LEU A 517 -7.55 -55.96 -29.44
C LEU A 517 -6.47 -55.18 -28.72
#